data_AF-A0A7X7TKQ3-F1
#
_entry.id   AF-A0A7X7TKQ3-F1
#
_cell.length_a   1.000
_cell.length_b   1.000
_cell.length_c   1.000
_cell.angle_alpha   90.00
_cell.angle_beta   90.00
_cell.angle_gamma   90.00
#
_symmetry.space_group_name_H-M   'P 1'
#
loop_
_entity.id
_entity.type
_entity.pdbx_description
1 polymer ?
#
loop_
_entity_poly.entity_id
_entity_poly.type
_entity_poly.pdbx_seq_one_letter_code
_entity_poly.pdbx_strand_id
1 'polypeptide(L)' 'MFLKVLLVLLLGAGVAYYEVPKLQQKRELMVFSCFLLIGLIMALALVLNIPLPNPTNAIEFIFGPLVRLLYPG' A
#
# COMPACT_ATOMS: atom_id res chain seq x y z
N MET A 1 8.64 -15.31 7.73
CA MET A 1 7.68 -14.88 6.68
C MET A 1 6.25 -15.10 7.14
N PHE A 2 5.85 -16.34 7.44
CA PHE A 2 4.50 -16.69 7.94
C PHE A 2 4.05 -15.84 9.15
N LEU A 3 4.89 -15.73 10.20
CA LEU A 3 4.57 -14.95 11.39
C LEU A 3 4.30 -13.46 11.08
N LYS A 4 5.04 -12.88 10.12
CA LYS A 4 4.86 -11.47 9.72
C LYS A 4 3.52 -11.27 8.99
N VAL A 5 3.15 -12.20 8.10
CA VAL A 5 1.86 -12.19 7.39
C VAL A 5 0.71 -12.34 8.38
N LEU A 6 0.82 -13.29 9.32
CA LEU A 6 -0.17 -13.47 10.39
C LEU A 6 -0.37 -12.18 11.18
N LEU A 7 0.73 -11.51 11.56
CA LEU A 7 0.68 -10.27 12.35
C LEU A 7 0.01 -9.13 11.58
N VAL A 8 0.32 -8.97 10.29
CA VAL A 8 -0.35 -7.97 9.41
C VAL A 8 -1.85 -8.23 9.32
N LEU A 9 -2.27 -9.48 9.13
CA LEU A 9 -3.69 -9.84 9.10
C LEU A 9 -4.39 -9.60 10.44
N LEU A 10 -3.72 -9.94 11.55
CA LEU A 10 -4.25 -9.74 12.90
C LEU A 10 -4.45 -8.24 13.21
N LEU A 11 -3.50 -7.40 12.82
CA LEU A 11 -3.62 -5.95 12.95
C LEU A 11 -4.74 -5.39 12.08
N GLY A 12 -4.82 -5.81 10.80
CA GLY A 12 -5.90 -5.41 9.91
C GLY A 12 -7.28 -5.80 10.43
N ALA A 13 -7.42 -7.02 10.95
CA ALA A 13 -8.65 -7.50 11.58
C ALA A 13 -8.97 -6.72 12.86
N GLY A 14 -7.97 -6.40 13.69
CA GLY A 14 -8.14 -5.59 14.89
C GLY A 14 -8.63 -4.17 14.59
N VAL A 15 -8.06 -3.53 13.57
CA VAL A 15 -8.48 -2.20 13.10
C VAL A 15 -9.92 -2.27 12.57
N ALA A 16 -10.24 -3.27 11.75
CA ALA A 16 -11.61 -3.45 11.26
C ALA A 16 -12.60 -3.68 12.42
N TYR A 17 -12.27 -4.53 13.39
CA TYR A 17 -13.13 -4.79 14.54
C TYR A 17 -13.40 -3.54 15.38
N TYR A 18 -12.41 -2.66 15.54
CA TYR A 18 -12.54 -1.44 16.33
C TYR A 18 -13.28 -0.32 15.58
N GLU A 19 -13.04 -0.17 14.28
CA GLU A 19 -13.53 0.96 13.50
C GLU A 19 -14.89 0.70 12.84
N VAL A 20 -15.15 -0.52 12.36
CA VAL A 20 -16.44 -0.91 11.73
C VAL A 20 -17.66 -0.60 12.60
N PRO A 21 -17.72 -0.91 13.91
CA PRO A 21 -18.91 -0.61 14.73
C PRO A 21 -19.13 0.89 14.94
N LYS A 22 -18.10 1.73 14.76
CA LYS A 22 -18.21 3.18 14.87
C LYS A 22 -18.76 3.82 13.59
N LEU A 23 -18.56 3.16 12.45
CA LEU A 23 -18.97 3.62 11.13
C LEU A 23 -20.42 3.22 10.87
N GLN A 24 -21.35 4.11 11.21
CA GLN A 24 -22.80 3.85 11.02
C GLN A 24 -23.26 4.10 9.57
N GLN A 25 -22.52 4.90 8.79
CA GLN A 25 -22.88 5.20 7.41
C GLN A 25 -22.24 4.22 6.42
N LYS A 26 -23.04 3.65 5.53
CA LYS A 26 -22.58 2.71 4.48
C LYS A 26 -21.49 3.30 3.59
N ARG A 27 -21.56 4.60 3.29
CA ARG A 27 -20.55 5.30 2.47
C ARG A 27 -19.20 5.37 3.17
N GLU A 28 -19.19 5.67 4.47
CA GLU A 28 -17.96 5.75 5.26
C GLU A 28 -17.33 4.37 5.44
N LEU A 29 -18.15 3.33 5.65
CA LEU A 29 -17.69 1.95 5.73
C LEU A 29 -17.05 1.49 4.42
N MET A 30 -17.61 1.87 3.27
CA MET A 30 -17.05 1.56 1.96
C MET A 30 -15.69 2.23 1.75
N VAL A 31 -15.58 3.52 2.08
CA VAL A 31 -14.31 4.27 1.98
C VAL A 31 -13.26 3.68 2.92
N PHE A 32 -13.62 3.44 4.19
CA PHE A 32 -12.76 2.79 5.18
C PHE A 32 -12.27 1.43 4.68
N SER A 33 -13.16 0.59 4.16
CA SER A 33 -12.82 -0.75 3.68
C SER A 33 -11.88 -0.69 2.47
N CYS A 34 -12.09 0.25 1.55
CA CYS A 34 -11.17 0.49 0.44
C CYS A 34 -9.77 0.87 0.94
N PHE A 35 -9.66 1.83 1.85
CA PHE A 35 -8.38 2.24 2.41
C PHE A 35 -7.69 1.13 3.22
N LEU A 36 -8.47 0.40 4.04
CA LEU A 36 -7.97 -0.75 4.80
C LEU A 36 -7.41 -1.83 3.89
N LEU A 37 -8.11 -2.17 2.81
CA LEU A 37 -7.66 -3.15 1.82
C LEU A 37 -6.39 -2.69 1.11
N ILE A 38 -6.31 -1.43 0.67
CA ILE A 38 -5.10 -0.88 0.04
C ILE A 38 -3.90 -0.98 1.00
N GLY A 39 -4.09 -0.58 2.25
CA GLY A 39 -3.06 -0.68 3.28
C GLY A 39 -2.62 -2.12 3.56
N LEU A 40 -3.56 -3.05 3.63
CA LEU A 40 -3.29 -4.48 3.81
C LEU A 40 -2.50 -5.06 2.62
N ILE A 41 -2.90 -4.76 1.39
CA ILE A 41 -2.22 -5.22 0.18
C ILE A 41 -0.78 -4.69 0.16
N MET A 42 -0.58 -3.39 0.45
CA MET A 42 0.74 -2.77 0.57
C MET A 42 1.61 -3.45 1.63
N ALA A 43 1.07 -3.64 2.84
CA ALA A 43 1.78 -4.28 3.94
C ALA A 43 2.15 -5.73 3.62
N LEU A 44 1.25 -6.48 2.99
CA LEU A 44 1.51 -7.85 2.54
C LEU A 44 2.57 -7.87 1.45
N ALA A 45 2.52 -6.99 0.47
CA ALA A 45 3.50 -6.92 -0.60
C ALA A 45 4.92 -6.63 -0.06
N LEU A 46 5.03 -5.73 0.94
CA LEU A 46 6.28 -5.48 1.66
C LEU A 46 6.79 -6.73 2.40
N VAL A 47 5.91 -7.43 3.13
CA VAL A 47 6.29 -8.65 3.90
C VAL A 47 6.70 -9.79 2.97
N LEU A 48 6.06 -9.90 1.81
CA LEU A 48 6.35 -10.91 0.79
C LEU A 48 7.58 -10.55 -0.06
N ASN A 49 8.22 -9.39 0.17
CA ASN A 49 9.29 -8.85 -0.69
C ASN A 49 8.89 -8.79 -2.17
N ILE A 50 7.61 -8.56 -2.46
CA ILE A 50 7.17 -8.29 -3.82
C ILE A 50 7.80 -6.95 -4.21
N PRO A 51 8.52 -6.87 -5.35
CA PRO A 51 9.11 -5.62 -5.79
C PRO A 51 7.98 -4.65 -6.11
N LEU A 52 7.67 -3.77 -5.15
CA LEU A 52 6.81 -2.64 -5.42
C LEU A 52 7.54 -1.72 -6.40
N PRO A 53 6.88 -1.22 -7.44
CA PRO A 53 7.47 -0.20 -8.29
C PRO A 53 7.88 0.96 -7.38
N ASN A 54 9.19 1.15 -7.21
CA ASN A 54 9.72 2.24 -6.42
C ASN A 54 9.27 3.55 -7.10
N PRO A 55 8.69 4.53 -6.40
CA PRO A 55 8.40 5.84 -6.97
C PRO A 55 9.62 6.44 -7.68
N THR A 56 10.84 6.15 -7.22
CA THR A 56 12.08 6.52 -7.93
C THR A 56 12.14 5.95 -9.35
N ASN A 57 11.71 4.71 -9.57
CA ASN A 57 11.68 4.11 -10.91
C ASN A 57 10.68 4.81 -11.83
N ALA A 58 9.55 5.28 -11.29
CA ALA A 58 8.57 6.05 -12.06
C ALA A 58 9.13 7.45 -12.40
N ILE A 59 9.82 8.08 -11.44
CA ILE A 59 10.51 9.35 -11.65
C ILE A 59 11.60 9.18 -12.72
N GLU A 60 12.42 8.13 -12.64
CA GLU A 60 13.43 7.81 -13.67
C GLU A 60 12.81 7.53 -15.04
N PHE A 61 11.64 6.90 -15.11
CA PHE A 61 10.96 6.69 -16.39
C PHE A 61 10.50 8.00 -17.03
N ILE A 62 9.96 8.93 -16.22
CA ILE A 62 9.46 10.23 -16.70
C ILE A 62 10.61 11.20 -17.02
N PHE A 63 11.59 11.29 -16.11
CA PHE A 63 12.68 12.27 -16.18
C PHE A 63 13.95 11.72 -16.82
N GLY A 64 14.10 10.41 -16.97
CA GLY A 64 15.23 9.78 -17.65
C GLY A 64 15.49 10.30 -19.06
N PRO A 65 14.46 10.50 -19.92
CA PRO A 65 14.65 11.13 -21.23
C PRO A 65 15.21 12.55 -21.14
N LEU A 66 14.74 13.36 -20.17
CA LEU A 66 15.22 14.72 -19.94
C LEU A 66 16.66 14.73 -19.42
N VAL A 67 16.98 13.82 -18.49
CA VAL A 67 18.34 13.67 -17.94
C VAL A 67 19.31 13.25 -19.04
N ARG A 68 18.95 12.29 -19.90
CA ARG A 68 19.79 11.88 -21.04
C ARG A 68 19.99 12.99 -22.08
N LEU A 69 19.01 13.89 -22.21
CA LEU A 69 19.11 15.05 -23.10
C LEU A 69 20.02 16.15 -22.54
N LEU A 70 19.95 16.39 -21.22
CA LEU A 70 20.74 17.42 -20.51
C LEU A 70 22.16 16.97 -20.18
N TYR A 71 22.35 15.67 -19.92
CA TYR A 71 23.63 15.08 -19.55
C TYR A 71 23.82 13.76 -20.30
N PRO A 72 24.34 13.81 -21.54
CA PRO A 72 24.55 12.62 -22.37
C PRO A 72 25.78 11.77 -21.98
N GLY A 73 26.37 11.98 -20.79
CA GLY A 73 27.60 11.33 -20.31
C GLY A 73 27.38 10.40 -19.13
#